data_AF-A0AAU0VAS3-F1
#
_entry.id   AF-A0AAU0VAS3-F1
#
_cell.length_a   1.000
_cell.length_b   1.000
_cell.length_c   1.000
_cell.angle_alpha   90.00
_cell.angle_beta   90.00
_cell.angle_gamma   90.00
#
_symmetry.space_group_name_H-M   'P 1'
#
loop_
_entity.id
_entity.type
_entity.pdbx_description
1 polymer ?
#
loop_
_entity_poly.entity_id
_entity_poly.type
_entity_poly.pdbx_seq_one_letter_code
_entity_poly.pdbx_strand_id
1 'polypeptide(L)'
;MTREDTGPALPLARPPRLRAGSRVAVVAPSGPVPADRLEEGLAVLRGWGLDPVVGAHVLTGHPELDYLAGSDAGRAEDLERAWCDPTVEAVMCARGGYGAHRMVDLVDWPAVRAAGPKVFVGYSDITVLHEAFAVRAGFATLHGPMAATEVFLRDAATREHLRATLFAPETVRTLGLESAGALVPGRARGVLYGGCVSLLAAGTGAPGGRTHARGGLLVIEDTGEEPYRLDGILTRLLRSGALDGVAGVACGSWQECGPYEKIRAVLADRLGPLGIPVVEELGFGHGPTALTIPLGVPAVLDAPADGGRCTLTVETPALR
;
A
#
# COMPACT_ATOMS: atom_id res chain seq x y z
N MET A 1 -15.33 -19.25 -18.06
CA MET A 1 -14.03 -18.60 -18.25
C MET A 1 -13.07 -19.24 -17.25
N THR A 2 -12.26 -20.19 -17.72
CA THR A 2 -11.29 -20.89 -16.88
C THR A 2 -10.26 -19.88 -16.38
N ARG A 3 -10.18 -19.68 -15.06
CA ARG A 3 -9.11 -18.87 -14.45
C ARG A 3 -7.79 -19.51 -14.86
N GLU A 4 -6.92 -18.76 -15.55
CA GLU A 4 -5.54 -19.21 -15.74
C GLU A 4 -4.94 -19.46 -14.36
N ASP A 5 -4.46 -20.69 -14.15
CA ASP A 5 -3.76 -21.07 -12.93
C ASP A 5 -2.36 -20.46 -12.98
N THR A 6 -2.27 -19.18 -12.66
CA THR A 6 -1.00 -18.54 -12.34
C THR A 6 -0.54 -19.16 -11.02
N GLY A 7 0.70 -19.67 -10.96
CA GLY A 7 1.23 -20.36 -9.78
C GLY A 7 1.23 -19.51 -8.48
N PRO A 8 1.84 -20.00 -7.39
CA PRO A 8 1.88 -19.24 -6.14
C PRO A 8 2.52 -17.86 -6.32
N ALA A 9 2.14 -16.90 -5.47
CA ALA A 9 2.71 -15.56 -5.47
C ALA A 9 4.24 -15.63 -5.38
N LEU A 10 4.89 -15.02 -6.37
CA LEU A 10 6.35 -14.96 -6.45
C LEU A 10 6.86 -13.60 -5.95
N PRO A 11 8.08 -13.55 -5.40
CA PRO A 11 8.72 -12.28 -5.04
C PRO A 11 8.82 -11.36 -6.26
N LEU A 12 8.51 -10.07 -6.06
CA LEU A 12 8.54 -9.07 -7.12
C LEU A 12 9.91 -8.38 -7.22
N ALA A 13 10.18 -7.72 -8.34
CA ALA A 13 11.43 -7.00 -8.52
C ALA A 13 11.46 -5.78 -7.60
N ARG A 14 12.43 -5.77 -6.67
CA ARG A 14 12.65 -4.67 -5.74
C ARG A 14 13.39 -3.52 -6.43
N PRO A 15 13.12 -2.24 -6.09
CA PRO A 15 13.91 -1.12 -6.59
C PRO A 15 15.18 -0.91 -5.75
N PRO A 16 16.18 -0.15 -6.26
CA PRO A 16 17.31 0.30 -5.46
C PRO A 16 16.85 1.20 -4.29
N ARG A 17 17.61 1.19 -3.20
CA ARG A 17 17.46 2.19 -2.13
C ARG A 17 17.80 3.60 -2.60
N LEU A 18 17.25 4.60 -1.91
CA LEU A 18 17.56 6.01 -2.17
C LEU A 18 18.85 6.44 -1.46
N ARG A 19 19.42 7.54 -1.94
CA ARG A 19 20.63 8.18 -1.42
C ARG A 19 20.45 9.70 -1.43
N ALA A 20 21.35 10.42 -0.77
CA ALA A 20 21.39 11.87 -0.94
C ALA A 20 21.60 12.21 -2.42
N GLY A 21 20.84 13.19 -2.92
CA GLY A 21 20.76 13.57 -4.33
C GLY A 21 19.75 12.77 -5.15
N SER A 22 19.14 11.71 -4.61
CA SER A 22 18.12 10.95 -5.31
C SER A 22 16.94 11.83 -5.69
N ARG A 23 16.53 11.76 -6.96
CA ARG A 23 15.38 12.51 -7.47
C ARG A 23 14.08 11.78 -7.18
N VAL A 24 13.13 12.49 -6.57
CA VAL A 24 11.83 11.95 -6.17
C VAL A 24 10.72 12.74 -6.86
N ALA A 25 10.00 12.11 -7.77
CA ALA A 25 8.81 12.71 -8.35
C ALA A 25 7.64 12.61 -7.36
N VAL A 26 6.94 13.72 -7.14
CA VAL A 26 5.71 13.77 -6.34
C VAL A 26 4.52 13.93 -7.27
N VAL A 27 3.57 12.99 -7.22
CA VAL A 27 2.41 12.90 -8.12
C VAL A 27 1.10 12.81 -7.35
N ALA A 28 -0.02 13.24 -7.93
CA ALA A 28 -1.35 13.19 -7.31
C ALA A 28 -2.33 12.32 -8.12
N PRO A 29 -2.22 10.98 -8.07
CA PRO A 29 -3.02 10.08 -8.89
C PRO A 29 -4.46 9.90 -8.37
N SER A 30 -4.83 10.59 -7.28
CA SER A 30 -6.13 10.49 -6.60
C SER A 30 -6.73 11.88 -6.38
N GLY A 31 -6.97 12.29 -5.12
CA GLY A 31 -7.61 13.56 -4.78
C GLY A 31 -6.65 14.75 -4.68
N PRO A 32 -7.18 16.00 -4.68
CA PRO A 32 -6.37 17.21 -4.70
C PRO A 32 -5.69 17.47 -3.37
N VAL A 33 -4.53 18.13 -3.42
CA VAL A 33 -3.70 18.44 -2.25
C VAL A 33 -3.60 19.96 -2.02
N PRO A 34 -3.71 20.45 -0.78
CA PRO A 34 -3.40 21.85 -0.46
C PRO A 34 -1.92 22.18 -0.74
N ALA A 35 -1.67 23.29 -1.42
CA ALA A 35 -0.31 23.65 -1.88
C ALA A 35 0.67 23.89 -0.72
N ASP A 36 0.20 24.46 0.38
CA ASP A 36 0.97 24.66 1.61
C ASP A 36 1.42 23.32 2.23
N ARG A 37 0.50 22.35 2.33
CA ARG A 37 0.81 21.00 2.84
C ARG A 37 1.76 20.25 1.93
N LEU A 38 1.61 20.40 0.61
CA LEU A 38 2.55 19.84 -0.35
C LEU A 38 3.95 20.41 -0.14
N GLU A 39 4.08 21.73 -0.01
CA GLU A 39 5.38 22.37 0.20
C GLU A 39 6.03 21.97 1.53
N GLU A 40 5.26 21.84 2.62
CA GLU A 40 5.76 21.26 3.89
C GLU A 40 6.36 19.86 3.66
N GLY A 41 5.67 19.01 2.90
CA GLY A 41 6.14 17.67 2.55
C GLY A 41 7.42 17.68 1.72
N LEU A 42 7.48 18.55 0.70
CA LEU A 42 8.67 18.72 -0.13
C LEU A 42 9.87 19.22 0.69
N ALA A 43 9.65 20.11 1.66
CA ALA A 43 10.68 20.58 2.57
C ALA A 43 11.27 19.44 3.43
N VAL A 44 10.44 18.48 3.87
CA VAL A 44 10.92 17.27 4.56
C VAL A 44 11.82 16.44 3.65
N LEU A 45 11.40 16.19 2.40
CA LEU A 45 12.19 15.41 1.43
C LEU A 45 13.53 16.10 1.12
N ARG A 46 13.53 17.42 0.90
CA ARG A 46 14.77 18.21 0.74
C ARG A 46 15.65 18.12 2.00
N GLY A 47 15.05 18.15 3.18
CA GLY A 47 15.75 17.97 4.46
C GLY A 47 16.40 16.59 4.62
N TRP A 48 15.89 15.56 3.94
CA TRP A 48 16.55 14.25 3.84
C TRP A 48 17.67 14.20 2.80
N GLY A 49 17.94 15.32 2.11
CA GLY A 49 18.93 15.43 1.05
C GLY A 49 18.44 14.90 -0.30
N LEU A 50 17.13 14.78 -0.52
CA LEU A 50 16.54 14.37 -1.80
C LEU A 50 16.28 15.57 -2.71
N ASP A 51 16.11 15.32 -4.01
CA ASP A 51 15.71 16.32 -5.03
C ASP A 51 14.24 16.09 -5.44
N PRO A 52 13.25 16.64 -4.72
CA PRO A 52 11.87 16.40 -5.06
C PRO A 52 11.40 17.28 -6.24
N VAL A 53 10.77 16.66 -7.23
CA VAL A 53 10.16 17.32 -8.40
C VAL A 53 8.66 17.07 -8.42
N VAL A 54 7.86 18.09 -8.72
CA VAL A 54 6.39 17.99 -8.66
C VAL A 54 5.83 17.73 -10.06
N GLY A 55 4.92 16.77 -10.19
CA GLY A 55 4.18 16.51 -11.42
C GLY A 55 3.38 17.73 -11.89
N ALA A 56 3.16 17.85 -13.19
CA ALA A 56 2.56 19.02 -13.80
C ALA A 56 1.10 19.22 -13.36
N HIS A 57 0.40 18.12 -13.07
CA HIS A 57 -1.03 18.12 -12.77
C HIS A 57 -1.36 18.03 -11.27
N VAL A 58 -0.35 18.03 -10.40
CA VAL A 58 -0.53 17.83 -8.94
C VAL A 58 -1.45 18.87 -8.28
N LEU A 59 -1.39 20.12 -8.74
CA LEU A 59 -2.15 21.25 -8.19
C LEU A 59 -3.24 21.76 -9.13
N THR A 60 -3.54 21.05 -10.22
CA THR A 60 -4.48 21.52 -11.25
C THR A 60 -5.91 21.55 -10.74
N GLY A 61 -6.33 20.50 -10.02
CA GLY A 61 -7.72 20.27 -9.65
C GLY A 61 -8.60 19.88 -10.86
N HIS A 62 -9.69 19.18 -10.61
CA HIS A 62 -10.71 18.94 -11.63
C HIS A 62 -11.78 20.04 -11.58
N PRO A 63 -12.20 20.61 -12.73
CA PRO A 63 -13.09 21.78 -12.76
C PRO A 63 -14.49 21.52 -12.17
N GLU A 64 -14.99 20.28 -12.27
CA GLU A 64 -16.34 19.90 -11.83
C GLU A 64 -16.37 18.87 -10.69
N LEU A 65 -15.26 18.16 -10.46
CA LEU A 65 -15.20 17.00 -9.57
C LEU A 65 -14.11 17.27 -8.54
N ASP A 66 -14.42 18.13 -7.59
CA ASP A 66 -13.49 18.67 -6.59
C ASP A 66 -12.76 17.59 -5.75
N TYR A 67 -13.24 16.35 -5.73
CA TYR A 67 -12.57 15.22 -5.10
C TYR A 67 -11.40 14.63 -5.92
N LEU A 68 -11.10 15.16 -7.11
CA LEU A 68 -9.99 14.71 -7.99
C LEU A 68 -8.91 15.78 -8.15
N ALA A 69 -7.64 15.35 -8.15
CA ALA A 69 -6.49 16.25 -8.34
C ALA A 69 -6.38 16.83 -9.77
N GLY A 70 -7.10 16.27 -10.73
CA GLY A 70 -7.03 16.64 -12.14
C GLY A 70 -7.82 15.67 -13.01
N SER A 71 -7.71 15.81 -14.33
CA SER A 71 -8.30 14.85 -15.26
C SER A 71 -7.67 13.46 -15.13
N ASP A 72 -8.39 12.41 -15.53
CA ASP A 72 -7.85 11.04 -15.50
C ASP A 72 -6.57 10.92 -16.34
N ALA A 73 -6.56 11.56 -17.52
CA ALA A 73 -5.40 11.59 -18.41
C ALA A 73 -4.21 12.36 -17.81
N GLY A 74 -4.44 13.52 -17.19
CA GLY A 74 -3.35 14.30 -16.58
C GLY A 74 -2.72 13.57 -15.39
N ARG A 75 -3.55 12.93 -14.55
CA ARG A 75 -3.06 12.13 -13.41
C ARG A 75 -2.27 10.89 -13.87
N ALA A 76 -2.72 10.22 -14.94
CA ALA A 76 -1.99 9.12 -15.55
C ALA A 76 -0.67 9.58 -16.18
N GLU A 77 -0.68 10.70 -16.91
CA GLU A 77 0.49 11.29 -17.56
C GLU A 77 1.58 11.65 -16.54
N ASP A 78 1.22 12.27 -15.41
CA ASP A 78 2.18 12.59 -14.35
C ASP A 78 2.87 11.33 -13.81
N LEU A 79 2.12 10.26 -13.55
CA LEU A 79 2.67 8.99 -13.09
C LEU A 79 3.59 8.36 -14.14
N GLU A 80 3.13 8.30 -15.39
CA GLU A 80 3.89 7.67 -16.49
C GLU A 80 5.17 8.44 -16.78
N ARG A 81 5.12 9.77 -16.91
CA ARG A 81 6.31 10.61 -17.12
C ARG A 81 7.31 10.45 -15.99
N ALA A 82 6.84 10.51 -14.74
CA ALA A 82 7.70 10.32 -13.58
C ALA A 82 8.36 8.92 -13.57
N TRP A 83 7.61 7.89 -13.93
CA TRP A 83 8.14 6.52 -13.94
C TRP A 83 9.07 6.23 -15.13
N CYS A 84 8.81 6.83 -16.29
CA CYS A 84 9.62 6.59 -17.48
C CYS A 84 10.85 7.51 -17.58
N ASP A 85 10.94 8.56 -16.75
CA ASP A 85 12.13 9.40 -16.65
C ASP A 85 13.31 8.61 -16.03
N PRO A 86 14.43 8.41 -16.74
CA PRO A 86 15.58 7.68 -16.20
C PRO A 86 16.29 8.43 -15.06
N THR A 87 16.06 9.73 -14.88
CA THR A 87 16.65 10.55 -13.81
C THR A 87 15.88 10.44 -12.50
N VAL A 88 14.63 9.99 -12.52
CA VAL A 88 13.80 9.80 -11.32
C VAL A 88 14.12 8.45 -10.68
N GLU A 89 14.34 8.41 -9.36
CA GLU A 89 14.63 7.16 -8.64
C GLU A 89 13.46 6.70 -7.75
N ALA A 90 12.55 7.63 -7.41
CA ALA A 90 11.32 7.34 -6.68
C ALA A 90 10.14 8.16 -7.19
N VAL A 91 8.95 7.58 -7.06
CA VAL A 91 7.67 8.26 -7.20
C VAL A 91 6.93 8.16 -5.86
N MET A 92 6.63 9.30 -5.24
CA MET A 92 5.88 9.40 -3.99
C MET A 92 4.54 10.07 -4.27
N CYS A 93 3.44 9.45 -3.85
CA CYS A 93 2.14 10.08 -3.98
C CYS A 93 2.02 11.28 -3.02
N ALA A 94 1.40 12.36 -3.47
CA ALA A 94 1.14 13.54 -2.66
C ALA A 94 0.08 13.23 -1.58
N ARG A 95 -0.99 12.53 -1.96
CA ARG A 95 -2.03 12.03 -1.08
C ARG A 95 -2.89 10.96 -1.78
N GLY A 96 -3.77 10.33 -1.00
CA GLY A 96 -4.83 9.43 -1.50
C GLY A 96 -6.10 10.21 -1.83
N GLY A 97 -7.26 9.68 -1.43
CA GLY A 97 -8.57 10.26 -1.74
C GLY A 97 -9.34 9.32 -2.66
N TYR A 98 -9.67 9.77 -3.87
CA TYR A 98 -10.37 8.95 -4.84
C TYR A 98 -9.83 9.20 -6.25
N GLY A 99 -9.85 8.16 -7.09
CA GLY A 99 -9.73 8.30 -8.53
C GLY A 99 -8.58 7.52 -9.16
N ALA A 100 -7.77 6.77 -8.40
CA ALA A 100 -6.73 5.91 -8.96
C ALA A 100 -7.32 4.84 -9.89
N HIS A 101 -8.47 4.27 -9.53
CA HIS A 101 -9.22 3.34 -10.39
C HIS A 101 -9.61 3.93 -11.75
N ARG A 102 -9.81 5.24 -11.85
CA ARG A 102 -10.21 5.88 -13.11
C ARG A 102 -9.06 6.04 -14.09
N MET A 103 -7.84 6.19 -13.57
CA MET A 103 -6.66 6.49 -14.37
C MET A 103 -5.76 5.27 -14.62
N VAL A 104 -5.87 4.20 -13.81
CA VAL A 104 -4.96 3.04 -13.86
C VAL A 104 -4.86 2.38 -15.24
N ASP A 105 -5.94 2.37 -16.02
CA ASP A 105 -5.96 1.77 -17.35
C ASP A 105 -5.47 2.71 -18.47
N LEU A 106 -5.21 3.98 -18.15
CA LEU A 106 -4.63 4.95 -19.07
C LEU A 106 -3.10 4.95 -19.06
N VAL A 107 -2.48 4.31 -18.06
CA VAL A 107 -1.01 4.22 -17.93
C VAL A 107 -0.47 3.17 -18.90
N ASP A 108 0.59 3.51 -19.63
CA ASP A 108 1.35 2.54 -20.44
C ASP A 108 2.18 1.60 -19.54
N TRP A 109 1.52 0.57 -19.01
CA TRP A 109 2.16 -0.45 -18.17
C TRP A 109 3.30 -1.21 -18.88
N PRO A 110 3.24 -1.51 -20.20
CA PRO A 110 4.41 -1.97 -20.95
C PRO A 110 5.62 -1.03 -20.85
N ALA A 111 5.44 0.28 -21.01
CA ALA A 111 6.51 1.26 -20.86
C ALA A 111 7.04 1.32 -19.42
N VAL A 112 6.14 1.32 -18.43
CA VAL A 112 6.48 1.24 -16.99
C VAL A 112 7.36 0.02 -16.71
N ARG A 113 6.97 -1.15 -17.22
CA ARG A 113 7.74 -2.39 -17.06
C ARG A 113 9.12 -2.30 -17.74
N ALA A 114 9.18 -1.70 -18.93
CA ALA A 114 10.44 -1.52 -19.67
C ALA A 114 11.41 -0.56 -18.97
N ALA A 115 10.91 0.45 -18.26
CA ALA A 115 11.72 1.40 -17.49
C ALA A 115 12.37 0.77 -16.24
N GLY A 116 11.87 -0.38 -15.78
CA GLY A 116 12.38 -1.09 -14.61
C GLY A 116 11.84 -0.57 -13.27
N PRO A 117 12.17 -1.26 -12.16
CA PRO A 117 11.61 -0.94 -10.85
C PRO A 117 12.25 0.33 -10.26
N LYS A 118 11.40 1.29 -9.88
CA LYS A 118 11.71 2.46 -9.05
C LYS A 118 10.96 2.36 -7.72
N VAL A 119 11.36 3.18 -6.74
CA VAL A 119 10.60 3.24 -5.47
C VAL A 119 9.22 3.84 -5.75
N PHE A 120 8.15 3.20 -5.30
CA PHE A 120 6.79 3.75 -5.31
C PHE A 120 6.25 3.81 -3.88
N VAL A 121 5.76 4.97 -3.44
CA VAL A 121 5.23 5.16 -2.07
C VAL A 121 3.83 5.76 -2.10
N GLY A 122 2.90 5.10 -1.43
CA GLY A 122 1.58 5.66 -1.10
C GLY A 122 0.72 4.68 -0.32
N TYR A 123 -0.46 5.10 0.11
CA TYR A 123 -1.46 4.24 0.78
C TYR A 123 -2.87 4.71 0.44
N SER A 124 -3.92 4.16 1.04
CA SER A 124 -5.30 4.54 0.73
C SER A 124 -5.71 4.10 -0.69
N ASP A 125 -6.39 4.96 -1.45
CA ASP A 125 -6.76 4.79 -2.87
C ASP A 125 -5.58 4.37 -3.78
N ILE A 126 -4.34 4.65 -3.37
CA ILE A 126 -3.12 4.19 -4.05
C ILE A 126 -2.96 2.66 -4.08
N THR A 127 -3.72 1.93 -3.25
CA THR A 127 -3.82 0.46 -3.29
C THR A 127 -4.07 -0.07 -4.70
N VAL A 128 -4.84 0.66 -5.51
CA VAL A 128 -5.10 0.32 -6.92
C VAL A 128 -3.80 0.27 -7.73
N LEU A 129 -2.93 1.27 -7.54
CA LEU A 129 -1.65 1.34 -8.24
C LEU A 129 -0.67 0.31 -7.70
N HIS A 130 -0.66 0.02 -6.41
CA HIS A 130 0.15 -1.07 -5.84
C HIS A 130 -0.17 -2.41 -6.49
N GLU A 131 -1.45 -2.74 -6.64
CA GLU A 131 -1.87 -3.96 -7.33
C GLU A 131 -1.51 -3.94 -8.82
N ALA A 132 -1.62 -2.78 -9.48
CA ALA A 132 -1.25 -2.65 -10.89
C ALA A 132 0.28 -2.78 -11.11
N PHE A 133 1.12 -2.19 -10.25
CA PHE A 133 2.57 -2.40 -10.27
C PHE A 133 2.90 -3.88 -10.06
N ALA A 134 2.20 -4.56 -9.15
CA ALA A 134 2.42 -5.97 -8.89
C ALA A 134 2.06 -6.85 -10.09
N VAL A 135 0.86 -6.70 -10.64
CA VAL A 135 0.30 -7.62 -11.65
C VAL A 135 0.75 -7.26 -13.06
N ARG A 136 0.90 -5.96 -13.38
CA ARG A 136 1.17 -5.49 -14.76
C ARG A 136 2.65 -5.17 -15.01
N ALA A 137 3.39 -4.80 -13.96
CA ALA A 137 4.83 -4.47 -14.06
C ALA A 137 5.75 -5.48 -13.35
N GLY A 138 5.25 -6.25 -12.37
CA GLY A 138 6.06 -7.21 -11.60
C GLY A 138 6.98 -6.54 -10.57
N PHE A 139 6.60 -5.37 -10.06
CA PHE A 139 7.44 -4.55 -9.19
C PHE A 139 6.93 -4.50 -7.75
N ALA A 140 7.86 -4.55 -6.80
CA ALA A 140 7.58 -4.32 -5.39
C ALA A 140 7.38 -2.81 -5.13
N THR A 141 6.47 -2.48 -4.23
CA THR A 141 6.11 -1.10 -3.86
C THR A 141 6.06 -0.94 -2.34
N LEU A 142 5.94 0.30 -1.86
CA LEU A 142 5.84 0.61 -0.44
C LEU A 142 4.45 1.17 -0.13
N HIS A 143 3.66 0.40 0.62
CA HIS A 143 2.46 0.92 1.25
C HIS A 143 2.89 1.78 2.45
N GLY A 144 2.79 3.10 2.35
CA GLY A 144 3.36 4.00 3.35
C GLY A 144 2.91 5.45 3.19
N PRO A 145 3.29 6.33 4.14
CA PRO A 145 2.80 7.69 4.25
C PRO A 145 3.14 8.53 3.00
N MET A 146 2.29 9.50 2.70
CA MET A 146 2.34 10.31 1.47
C MET A 146 2.74 11.76 1.78
N ALA A 147 3.29 12.47 0.79
CA ALA A 147 4.04 13.70 1.04
C ALA A 147 3.23 14.80 1.76
N ALA A 148 1.91 14.84 1.57
CA ALA A 148 1.03 15.85 2.13
C ALA A 148 -0.03 15.28 3.08
N THR A 149 0.14 14.07 3.62
CA THR A 149 -0.76 13.53 4.64
C THR A 149 -0.38 14.02 6.03
N GLU A 150 -1.38 14.22 6.89
CA GLU A 150 -1.17 14.74 8.24
C GLU A 150 -0.19 13.88 9.04
N VAL A 151 -0.33 12.54 8.96
CA VAL A 151 0.56 11.59 9.65
C VAL A 151 2.02 11.77 9.20
N PHE A 152 2.28 12.04 7.92
CA PHE A 152 3.63 12.31 7.43
C PHE A 152 4.17 13.63 7.96
N LEU A 153 3.34 14.68 7.98
CA LEU A 153 3.79 16.02 8.37
C LEU A 153 3.96 16.17 9.90
N ARG A 154 3.23 15.40 10.69
CA ARG A 154 3.15 15.59 12.15
C ARG A 154 3.81 14.49 12.96
N ASP A 155 3.82 13.23 12.49
CA ASP A 155 4.44 12.13 13.25
C ASP A 155 5.91 11.91 12.86
N ALA A 156 6.82 12.16 13.81
CA ALA A 156 8.25 11.96 13.60
C ALA A 156 8.62 10.49 13.46
N ALA A 157 7.94 9.58 14.15
CA ALA A 157 8.24 8.15 14.11
C ALA A 157 7.89 7.55 12.74
N THR A 158 6.71 7.87 12.21
CA THR A 158 6.28 7.50 10.85
C THR A 158 7.25 8.01 9.80
N ARG A 159 7.69 9.28 9.90
CA ARG A 159 8.69 9.85 8.99
C ARG A 159 10.02 9.12 9.05
N GLU A 160 10.55 8.88 10.24
CA GLU A 160 11.83 8.19 10.38
C GLU A 160 11.72 6.73 9.91
N HIS A 161 10.60 6.06 10.16
CA HIS A 161 10.37 4.71 9.65
C HIS A 161 10.39 4.66 8.12
N LEU A 162 9.70 5.59 7.44
CA LEU A 162 9.76 5.69 5.98
C LEU A 162 11.19 6.01 5.52
N ARG A 163 11.85 7.01 6.12
CA ARG A 163 13.22 7.40 5.79
C ARG A 163 14.20 6.22 5.93
N ALA A 164 14.17 5.50 7.04
CA ALA A 164 15.00 4.32 7.27
C ALA A 164 14.70 3.22 6.23
N THR A 165 13.43 3.01 5.87
CA THR A 165 13.05 2.08 4.80
C THR A 165 13.64 2.49 3.44
N LEU A 166 13.70 3.79 3.14
CA LEU A 166 14.20 4.32 1.88
C LEU A 166 15.73 4.29 1.77
N PHE A 167 16.46 4.57 2.85
CA PHE A 167 17.92 4.74 2.83
C PHE A 167 18.69 3.53 3.39
N ALA A 168 18.12 2.85 4.40
CA ALA A 168 18.75 1.78 5.15
C ALA A 168 17.76 0.62 5.42
N PRO A 169 17.12 0.04 4.37
CA PRO A 169 16.04 -0.95 4.50
C PRO A 169 16.39 -2.19 5.33
N GLU A 170 17.67 -2.54 5.46
CA GLU A 170 18.16 -3.62 6.34
C GLU A 170 17.89 -3.36 7.83
N THR A 171 17.72 -2.10 8.23
CA THR A 171 17.42 -1.72 9.61
C THR A 171 15.93 -1.84 9.95
N VAL A 172 15.07 -1.94 8.93
CA VAL A 172 13.60 -1.94 9.06
C VAL A 172 13.03 -3.24 8.50
N ARG A 173 13.32 -4.37 9.16
CA ARG A 173 12.84 -5.69 8.71
C ARG A 173 11.70 -6.27 9.52
N THR A 174 11.53 -5.88 10.77
CA THR A 174 10.49 -6.41 11.65
C THR A 174 9.51 -5.31 11.99
N LEU A 175 8.27 -5.51 11.57
CA LEU A 175 7.16 -4.58 11.67
C LEU A 175 6.16 -5.11 12.71
N GLY A 176 5.37 -4.19 13.30
CA GLY A 176 4.38 -4.51 14.31
C GLY A 176 4.53 -3.64 15.55
N LEU A 177 3.44 -3.02 15.98
CA LEU A 177 3.38 -2.31 17.26
C LEU A 177 3.41 -3.30 18.43
N GLU A 178 3.69 -2.78 19.62
CA GLU A 178 3.58 -3.57 20.86
C GLU A 178 2.12 -3.94 21.17
N SER A 179 1.16 -3.15 20.70
CA SER A 179 -0.28 -3.41 20.83
C SER A 179 -0.80 -4.49 19.87
N ALA A 180 0.01 -4.97 18.92
CA ALA A 180 -0.46 -5.93 17.93
C ALA A 180 -0.84 -7.27 18.59
N GLY A 181 -2.04 -7.76 18.26
CA GLY A 181 -2.63 -8.95 18.86
C GLY A 181 -2.78 -10.12 17.88
N ALA A 182 -2.85 -11.34 18.41
CA ALA A 182 -3.19 -12.52 17.63
C ALA A 182 -4.71 -12.73 17.65
N LEU A 183 -5.37 -12.52 16.52
CA LEU A 183 -6.78 -12.84 16.35
C LEU A 183 -6.98 -14.33 16.06
N VAL A 184 -6.12 -14.89 15.21
CA VAL A 184 -5.97 -16.33 15.00
C VAL A 184 -4.48 -16.66 15.14
N PRO A 185 -4.09 -17.46 16.15
CA PRO A 185 -2.69 -17.79 16.36
C PRO A 185 -2.09 -18.65 15.25
N GLY A 186 -0.78 -18.54 15.07
CA GLY A 186 0.01 -19.40 14.21
C GLY A 186 1.14 -18.62 13.53
N ARG A 187 1.77 -19.26 12.56
CA ARG A 187 2.89 -18.69 11.81
C ARG A 187 2.75 -19.00 10.33
N ALA A 188 2.93 -17.99 9.49
CA ALA A 188 2.79 -18.11 8.05
C ALA A 188 3.96 -17.44 7.33
N ARG A 189 4.29 -17.95 6.15
CA ARG A 189 5.30 -17.38 5.26
C ARG A 189 4.68 -17.19 3.88
N GLY A 190 4.99 -16.07 3.24
CA GLY A 190 4.49 -15.77 1.90
C GLY A 190 4.97 -14.43 1.38
N VAL A 191 4.44 -14.01 0.24
CA VAL A 191 4.75 -12.72 -0.39
C VAL A 191 3.70 -11.68 0.00
N LEU A 192 4.13 -10.51 0.47
CA LEU A 192 3.22 -9.47 0.91
C LEU A 192 2.41 -8.86 -0.24
N TYR A 193 1.13 -8.63 -0.04
CA TYR A 193 0.26 -7.88 -0.94
C TYR A 193 -0.92 -7.30 -0.16
N GLY A 194 -1.57 -6.25 -0.68
CA GLY A 194 -2.77 -5.68 -0.09
C GLY A 194 -2.76 -4.16 -0.02
N GLY A 195 -3.39 -3.61 1.02
CA GLY A 195 -3.68 -2.18 1.19
C GLY A 195 -5.09 -1.95 1.74
N CYS A 196 -5.81 -0.96 1.23
CA CYS A 196 -7.20 -0.75 1.60
C CYS A 196 -8.08 -1.92 1.14
N VAL A 197 -8.76 -2.57 2.09
CA VAL A 197 -9.56 -3.77 1.76
C VAL A 197 -10.77 -3.46 0.88
N SER A 198 -11.39 -2.29 1.06
CA SER A 198 -12.45 -1.77 0.18
C SER A 198 -11.98 -1.65 -1.28
N LEU A 199 -10.76 -1.17 -1.51
CA LEU A 199 -10.17 -1.01 -2.85
C LEU A 199 -9.78 -2.36 -3.47
N LEU A 200 -9.26 -3.30 -2.67
CA LEU A 200 -9.02 -4.68 -3.15
C LEU A 200 -10.34 -5.34 -3.59
N ALA A 201 -11.41 -5.14 -2.82
CA ALA A 201 -12.73 -5.66 -3.17
C ALA A 201 -13.31 -4.96 -4.40
N ALA A 202 -13.13 -3.64 -4.54
CA ALA A 202 -13.57 -2.89 -5.71
C ALA A 202 -12.87 -3.36 -7.00
N GLY A 203 -11.58 -3.69 -6.92
CA GLY A 203 -10.79 -4.24 -8.03
C GLY A 203 -11.12 -5.69 -8.41
N THR A 204 -11.90 -6.40 -7.58
CA THR A 204 -12.26 -7.80 -7.87
C THR A 204 -13.07 -7.90 -9.15
N GLY A 205 -12.53 -8.61 -10.15
CA GLY A 205 -13.12 -8.80 -11.46
C GLY A 205 -12.65 -7.80 -12.54
N ALA A 206 -11.81 -6.83 -12.18
CA ALA A 206 -11.20 -5.93 -13.15
C ALA A 206 -10.21 -6.68 -14.07
N PRO A 207 -10.19 -6.37 -15.38
CA PRO A 207 -9.21 -6.93 -16.30
C PRO A 207 -7.76 -6.65 -15.85
N GLY A 208 -6.92 -7.69 -15.87
CA GLY A 208 -5.53 -7.58 -15.43
C GLY A 208 -5.36 -7.26 -13.93
N GLY A 209 -6.38 -7.53 -13.11
CA GLY A 209 -6.29 -7.53 -11.66
C GLY A 209 -5.88 -8.90 -11.10
N ARG A 210 -5.50 -8.94 -9.82
CA ARG A 210 -5.16 -10.18 -9.12
C ARG A 210 -6.35 -11.13 -9.05
N THR A 211 -6.12 -12.41 -9.31
CA THR A 211 -7.19 -13.43 -9.41
C THR A 211 -7.21 -14.43 -8.26
N HIS A 212 -6.12 -14.52 -7.47
CA HIS A 212 -6.04 -15.36 -6.27
C HIS A 212 -4.94 -14.87 -5.31
N ALA A 213 -4.91 -15.46 -4.12
CA ALA A 213 -3.98 -15.14 -3.04
C ALA A 213 -2.96 -16.24 -2.71
N ARG A 214 -2.93 -17.34 -3.47
CA ARG A 214 -2.04 -18.50 -3.24
C ARG A 214 -0.60 -18.09 -2.88
N GLY A 215 -0.15 -18.42 -1.68
CA GLY A 215 1.21 -18.15 -1.20
C GLY A 215 1.48 -16.69 -0.80
N GLY A 216 0.44 -15.85 -0.74
CA GLY A 216 0.51 -14.47 -0.31
C GLY A 216 0.24 -14.29 1.19
N LEU A 217 0.85 -13.27 1.77
CA LEU A 217 0.47 -12.70 3.07
C LEU A 217 -0.31 -11.42 2.81
N LEU A 218 -1.58 -11.41 3.17
CA LEU A 218 -2.47 -10.28 2.95
C LEU A 218 -2.25 -9.24 4.05
N VAL A 219 -1.98 -7.99 3.67
CA VAL A 219 -1.99 -6.85 4.59
C VAL A 219 -3.21 -5.97 4.28
N ILE A 220 -4.08 -5.77 5.27
CA ILE A 220 -5.31 -4.99 5.08
C ILE A 220 -5.53 -3.95 6.15
N GLU A 221 -6.06 -2.82 5.72
CA GLU A 221 -6.51 -1.72 6.57
C GLU A 221 -7.68 -1.03 5.86
N ASP A 222 -8.39 -0.13 6.53
CA ASP A 222 -9.37 0.74 5.88
C ASP A 222 -9.69 1.97 6.73
N THR A 223 -10.42 2.91 6.16
CA THR A 223 -10.91 4.10 6.86
C THR A 223 -12.35 4.43 6.52
N GLY A 224 -13.15 4.82 7.51
CA GLY A 224 -14.53 5.28 7.31
C GLY A 224 -15.53 4.22 6.84
N GLU A 225 -15.16 2.93 6.90
CA GLU A 225 -16.04 1.81 6.57
C GLU A 225 -16.76 1.29 7.81
N GLU A 226 -18.10 1.40 7.84
CA GLU A 226 -18.88 0.88 8.96
C GLU A 226 -18.80 -0.64 9.06
N PRO A 227 -19.03 -1.25 10.24
CA PRO A 227 -18.82 -2.70 10.43
C PRO A 227 -19.60 -3.58 9.43
N TYR A 228 -20.84 -3.21 9.08
CA TYR A 228 -21.62 -3.98 8.10
C TYR A 228 -21.10 -3.82 6.66
N ARG A 229 -20.48 -2.67 6.32
CA ARG A 229 -19.83 -2.47 5.03
C ARG A 229 -18.56 -3.31 4.95
N LEU A 230 -17.77 -3.34 6.03
CA LEU A 230 -16.59 -4.19 6.14
C LEU A 230 -16.95 -5.68 6.01
N ASP A 231 -18.04 -6.14 6.65
CA ASP A 231 -18.56 -7.51 6.44
C ASP A 231 -18.87 -7.77 4.96
N GLY A 232 -19.60 -6.86 4.31
CA GLY A 232 -19.90 -6.97 2.87
C GLY A 232 -18.64 -7.03 2.00
N ILE A 233 -17.63 -6.21 2.30
CA ILE A 233 -16.33 -6.17 1.61
C ILE A 233 -15.59 -7.50 1.76
N LEU A 234 -15.41 -7.99 2.98
CA LEU A 234 -14.72 -9.26 3.25
C LEU A 234 -15.50 -10.44 2.66
N THR A 235 -16.83 -10.43 2.79
CA THR A 235 -17.71 -11.42 2.19
C THR A 235 -17.56 -11.45 0.66
N ARG A 236 -17.44 -10.31 0.00
CA ARG A 236 -17.17 -10.25 -1.45
C ARG A 236 -15.82 -10.88 -1.81
N LEU A 237 -14.76 -10.56 -1.08
CA LEU A 237 -13.43 -11.14 -1.30
C LEU A 237 -13.42 -12.67 -1.12
N LEU A 238 -14.09 -13.17 -0.09
CA LEU A 238 -14.27 -14.60 0.16
C LEU A 238 -15.07 -15.27 -0.97
N ARG A 239 -16.27 -14.75 -1.28
CA ARG A 239 -17.18 -15.35 -2.27
C ARG A 239 -16.65 -15.32 -3.70
N SER A 240 -15.79 -14.34 -4.01
CA SER A 240 -15.13 -14.25 -5.31
C SER A 240 -13.92 -15.18 -5.43
N GLY A 241 -13.46 -15.82 -4.34
CA GLY A 241 -12.23 -16.59 -4.30
C GLY A 241 -10.96 -15.73 -4.41
N ALA A 242 -11.07 -14.41 -4.20
CA ALA A 242 -9.90 -13.52 -4.21
C ALA A 242 -8.92 -13.86 -3.08
N LEU A 243 -9.41 -14.47 -2.00
CA LEU A 243 -8.63 -14.93 -0.85
C LEU A 243 -8.20 -16.40 -0.94
N ASP A 244 -8.48 -17.09 -2.05
CA ASP A 244 -8.15 -18.51 -2.18
C ASP A 244 -6.62 -18.73 -2.08
N GLY A 245 -6.23 -19.51 -1.07
CA GLY A 245 -4.84 -19.88 -0.80
C GLY A 245 -3.99 -18.81 -0.11
N VAL A 246 -4.61 -17.76 0.45
CA VAL A 246 -3.91 -16.81 1.33
C VAL A 246 -3.33 -17.54 2.54
N ALA A 247 -2.07 -17.24 2.87
CA ALA A 247 -1.33 -17.98 3.90
C ALA A 247 -1.45 -17.37 5.31
N GLY A 248 -1.75 -16.07 5.39
CA GLY A 248 -1.93 -15.33 6.63
C GLY A 248 -2.42 -13.92 6.35
N VAL A 249 -3.01 -13.28 7.35
CA VAL A 249 -3.57 -11.92 7.25
C VAL A 249 -3.01 -11.03 8.36
N ALA A 250 -2.50 -9.87 8.00
CA ALA A 250 -2.08 -8.83 8.91
C ALA A 250 -3.03 -7.63 8.77
N CYS A 251 -3.71 -7.29 9.84
CA CYS A 251 -4.63 -6.16 9.89
C CYS A 251 -3.92 -4.94 10.49
N GLY A 252 -4.03 -3.81 9.80
CA GLY A 252 -3.55 -2.51 10.23
C GLY A 252 -4.61 -1.75 11.02
N SER A 253 -4.76 -0.47 10.73
CA SER A 253 -5.74 0.42 11.36
C SER A 253 -7.12 0.35 10.71
N TRP A 254 -8.15 0.68 11.49
CA TRP A 254 -9.55 0.79 11.08
C TRP A 254 -10.11 2.16 11.47
N GLN A 255 -9.41 3.20 11.04
CA GLN A 255 -9.67 4.58 11.46
C GLN A 255 -11.08 5.00 11.02
N GLU A 256 -11.86 5.64 11.91
CA GLU A 256 -13.23 6.08 11.58
C GLU A 256 -14.20 4.97 11.13
N CYS A 257 -13.84 3.68 11.28
CA CYS A 257 -14.72 2.55 10.95
C CYS A 257 -15.75 2.23 12.05
N GLY A 258 -15.70 2.99 13.15
CA GLY A 258 -16.52 2.78 14.34
C GLY A 258 -15.77 2.08 15.47
N PRO A 259 -16.48 1.65 16.52
CA PRO A 259 -15.87 1.00 17.68
C PRO A 259 -15.10 -0.28 17.32
N TYR A 260 -13.85 -0.39 17.78
CA TYR A 260 -12.95 -1.46 17.37
C TYR A 260 -13.45 -2.86 17.72
N GLU A 261 -14.17 -3.03 18.83
CA GLU A 261 -14.73 -4.33 19.23
C GLU A 261 -15.72 -4.89 18.20
N LYS A 262 -16.45 -4.03 17.48
CA LYS A 262 -17.34 -4.43 16.39
C LYS A 262 -16.57 -4.82 15.14
N ILE A 263 -15.50 -4.08 14.84
CA ILE A 263 -14.60 -4.40 13.73
C ILE A 263 -13.91 -5.74 13.97
N ARG A 264 -13.35 -5.93 15.16
CA ARG A 264 -12.72 -7.18 15.60
C ARG A 264 -13.67 -8.37 15.50
N ALA A 265 -14.95 -8.20 15.86
CA ALA A 265 -15.96 -9.25 15.70
C ALA A 265 -16.17 -9.64 14.23
N VAL A 266 -16.24 -8.67 13.32
CA VAL A 266 -16.35 -8.90 11.87
C VAL A 266 -15.10 -9.61 11.33
N LEU A 267 -13.90 -9.14 11.70
CA LEU A 267 -12.64 -9.77 11.30
C LEU A 267 -12.55 -11.22 11.78
N ALA A 268 -12.92 -11.48 13.04
CA ALA A 268 -12.88 -12.83 13.62
C ALA A 268 -13.84 -13.77 12.88
N ASP A 269 -15.06 -13.30 12.60
CA ASP A 269 -16.10 -14.09 11.97
C ASP A 269 -15.81 -14.36 10.48
N ARG A 270 -15.27 -13.39 9.75
CA ARG A 270 -14.97 -13.51 8.31
C ARG A 270 -13.64 -14.19 8.02
N LEU A 271 -12.60 -13.91 8.82
CA LEU A 271 -11.23 -14.41 8.57
C LEU A 271 -10.90 -15.64 9.42
N GLY A 272 -11.50 -15.80 10.60
CA GLY A 272 -11.28 -16.95 11.49
C GLY A 272 -11.50 -18.31 10.81
N PRO A 273 -12.60 -18.51 10.05
CA PRO A 273 -12.86 -19.77 9.35
C PRO A 273 -11.81 -20.16 8.30
N LEU A 274 -10.92 -19.25 7.90
CA LEU A 274 -9.81 -19.58 6.98
C LEU A 274 -8.76 -20.49 7.65
N GLY A 275 -8.70 -20.55 8.98
CA GLY A 275 -7.77 -21.43 9.71
C GLY A 275 -6.30 -21.06 9.56
N ILE A 276 -6.01 -19.81 9.16
CA ILE A 276 -4.67 -19.26 8.96
C ILE A 276 -4.37 -18.19 10.02
N PRO A 277 -3.09 -17.85 10.26
CA PRO A 277 -2.74 -16.81 11.22
C PRO A 277 -3.32 -15.45 10.84
N VAL A 278 -3.91 -14.76 11.81
CA VAL A 278 -4.44 -13.41 11.66
C VAL A 278 -3.91 -12.54 12.79
N VAL A 279 -3.17 -11.49 12.44
CA VAL A 279 -2.69 -10.45 13.36
C VAL A 279 -3.56 -9.22 13.26
N GLU A 280 -3.85 -8.59 14.39
CA GLU A 280 -4.59 -7.35 14.49
C GLU A 280 -3.73 -6.18 15.01
N GLU A 281 -4.12 -4.95 14.68
CA GLU A 281 -3.49 -3.70 15.13
C GLU A 281 -1.98 -3.60 14.86
N LEU A 282 -1.52 -4.04 13.69
CA LEU A 282 -0.09 -4.10 13.36
C LEU A 282 0.57 -2.70 13.22
N GLY A 283 -0.21 -1.63 13.06
CA GLY A 283 0.27 -0.24 13.06
C GLY A 283 0.56 0.41 11.70
N PHE A 284 -0.05 -0.10 10.63
CA PHE A 284 -0.05 0.56 9.32
C PHE A 284 -1.46 1.00 8.93
N GLY A 285 -1.58 1.94 8.00
CA GLY A 285 -2.85 2.45 7.49
C GLY A 285 -3.14 3.91 7.89
N HIS A 286 -4.42 4.26 8.02
CA HIS A 286 -4.92 5.60 8.33
C HIS A 286 -4.88 6.02 9.81
N GLY A 287 -4.28 5.20 10.67
CA GLY A 287 -4.15 5.49 12.10
C GLY A 287 -3.15 6.61 12.44
N PRO A 288 -2.93 6.87 13.73
CA PRO A 288 -1.95 7.87 14.20
C PRO A 288 -0.50 7.49 13.89
N THR A 289 -0.25 6.22 13.55
CA THR A 289 1.02 5.71 13.04
C THR A 289 0.78 5.05 11.69
N ALA A 290 1.74 5.20 10.78
CA ALA A 290 1.67 4.59 9.45
C ALA A 290 3.00 3.89 9.13
N LEU A 291 3.21 2.70 9.72
CA LEU A 291 4.36 1.87 9.37
C LEU A 291 4.38 1.59 7.87
N THR A 292 5.57 1.69 7.27
CA THR A 292 5.77 1.42 5.85
C THR A 292 5.86 -0.09 5.61
N ILE A 293 4.93 -0.63 4.82
CA ILE A 293 4.85 -2.06 4.49
C ILE A 293 5.34 -2.28 3.05
N PRO A 294 6.41 -3.07 2.81
CA PRO A 294 6.82 -3.40 1.47
C PRO A 294 5.95 -4.50 0.86
N LEU A 295 5.26 -4.19 -0.22
CA LEU A 295 4.44 -5.11 -0.99
C LEU A 295 5.30 -5.79 -2.07
N GLY A 296 5.02 -7.06 -2.36
CA GLY A 296 5.78 -7.88 -3.30
C GLY A 296 7.03 -8.55 -2.70
N VAL A 297 7.27 -8.41 -1.40
CA VAL A 297 8.46 -8.94 -0.72
C VAL A 297 8.12 -10.16 0.14
N PRO A 298 8.98 -11.20 0.21
CA PRO A 298 8.78 -12.34 1.10
C PRO A 298 8.86 -11.93 2.57
N ALA A 299 7.93 -12.45 3.37
CA ALA A 299 7.86 -12.19 4.78
C ALA A 299 7.34 -13.40 5.56
N VAL A 300 7.52 -13.32 6.88
CA VAL A 300 6.95 -14.22 7.87
C VAL A 300 6.03 -13.42 8.78
N LEU A 301 4.79 -13.89 8.92
CA LEU A 301 3.83 -13.41 9.89
C LEU A 301 3.85 -14.33 11.10
N ASP A 302 4.06 -13.78 12.28
CA ASP A 302 4.07 -14.49 13.55
C ASP A 302 2.96 -13.96 14.46
N ALA A 303 2.02 -14.83 14.83
CA ALA A 303 0.87 -14.56 15.69
C ALA A 303 0.89 -15.57 16.85
N PRO A 304 1.72 -15.39 17.88
CA PRO A 304 1.92 -16.40 18.90
C PRO A 304 0.68 -16.58 19.79
N ALA A 305 0.42 -17.82 20.22
CA ALA A 305 -0.77 -18.17 21.01
C ALA A 305 -0.67 -17.79 22.50
N ASP A 306 0.54 -17.50 22.99
CA ASP A 306 0.86 -17.23 24.39
C ASP A 306 0.85 -15.73 24.74
N GLY A 307 0.35 -14.88 23.83
CA GLY A 307 0.38 -13.43 24.00
C GLY A 307 1.75 -12.80 23.76
N GLY A 308 2.71 -13.55 23.18
CA GLY A 308 3.95 -12.99 22.67
C GLY A 308 3.71 -11.88 21.63
N ARG A 309 4.76 -11.14 21.31
CA ARG A 309 4.66 -10.03 20.35
C ARG A 309 4.34 -10.55 18.95
N CYS A 310 3.23 -10.08 18.38
CA CYS A 310 2.90 -10.32 16.98
C CYS A 310 3.85 -9.52 16.08
N THR A 311 4.37 -10.15 15.03
CA THR A 311 5.33 -9.49 14.13
C THR A 311 5.10 -9.87 12.68
N LEU A 312 5.44 -8.92 11.81
CA LEU A 312 5.61 -9.16 10.39
C LEU A 312 7.07 -8.90 10.03
N THR A 313 7.82 -9.93 9.69
CA THR A 313 9.25 -9.83 9.37
C THR A 313 9.52 -10.10 7.91
N VAL A 314 10.04 -9.12 7.19
CA VAL A 314 10.50 -9.30 5.80
C VAL A 314 11.81 -10.06 5.77
N GLU A 315 11.89 -11.08 4.92
CA GLU A 315 13.05 -11.97 4.84
C GLU A 315 14.23 -11.29 4.13
N THR A 316 13.93 -10.36 3.25
CA THR A 316 14.90 -9.51 2.56
C THR A 316 14.55 -8.04 2.77
N PRO A 317 15.55 -7.13 2.78
CA PRO A 317 15.29 -5.69 2.84
C PRO A 317 14.28 -5.24 1.77
N ALA A 318 13.42 -4.28 2.10
CA ALA A 318 12.38 -3.78 1.19
C ALA A 318 12.97 -3.31 -0.15
N LEU A 319 14.13 -2.65 -0.11
CA LEU A 319 14.88 -2.13 -1.24
C LEU A 319 16.25 -2.81 -1.31
N ARG A 320 16.89 -2.79 -2.49
CA ARG A 320 18.26 -3.34 -2.67
C ARG A 320 19.31 -2.26 -2.45
#